data_AF-A0A9W8RGV3-F1
#
_entry.id   AF-A0A9W8RGV3-F1
#
_cell.length_a   1.000
_cell.length_b   1.000
_cell.length_c   1.000
_cell.angle_alpha   90.00
_cell.angle_beta   90.00
_cell.angle_gamma   90.00
#
_symmetry.space_group_name_H-M   'P 1'
#
loop_
_entity.id
_entity.type
_entity.pdbx_description
1 polymer ?
#
loop_
_entity_poly.entity_id
_entity_poly.type
_entity_poly.pdbx_seq_one_letter_code
_entity_poly.pdbx_strand_id
1 'polypeptide(L)'
;MSLRDYQAALPDLFGAPKTTQPASVETTQPSHPQTTQPVLEEAVATTKPKPPETAQIKSFVDIIEYHTEDHDVEIVPTKQFLPSKRKTTKKQQTYKDYAVVLRRTWMQKNKVPIQIRIELEIQSQALCQILRKIVVDSYEDTDLQSFPIKFRSPFSELFFYRDEIKALKEDENNSIEVRQGAEVLHDFIVKNGLMTSIIADHERYSKEGHVVGDILWTIYPPNSLVVLNVGKLQECWICRNVSSNQGGDGYLWEVAGFRIGYDGASPGLTRQSFQLPVMGMQVCKISDLPLVPVKDYKDWPLLQKTLHARAARLQKVLGDDLSSFSPQTYANAGWERELRSYFSSMNPMLQADQLDDRVVVDYKSFLSEHRRGAASLVDFRRKPKQTKSKARARGVLANAEHEARFRSHHRRRHHPRPDSDSSESDSDSDSIEFDSEDNADMMEPRAAGETQEEPDDVPQPNLNTLAGLSEAIEETFHISGTDFNLLFPALVPAFGLKKKEWLWVLSDELQGVAWNMVAFEFLQLEAATKHLVQALVKGHKANSTAFDDVVSGKGQGLVFLLHGKPGLGKTLTAGRRFSSDRG
;
A
#
# COMPACT_ATOMS: atom_id res chain seq x y z
N MET A 1 -14.53 -8.16 24.26
CA MET A 1 -15.18 -7.02 24.95
C MET A 1 -14.94 -5.81 24.06
N SER A 2 -15.98 -5.28 23.43
CA SER A 2 -15.83 -4.25 22.40
C SER A 2 -15.43 -2.89 23.00
N LEU A 3 -14.86 -2.00 22.18
CA LEU A 3 -14.50 -0.63 22.59
C LEU A 3 -15.72 0.18 23.09
N ARG A 4 -16.94 -0.23 22.70
CA ARG A 4 -18.22 0.28 23.23
C ARG A 4 -18.55 -0.25 24.62
N ASP A 5 -18.26 -1.53 24.90
CA ASP A 5 -18.47 -2.12 26.23
C ASP A 5 -17.57 -1.47 27.29
N TYR A 6 -16.38 -0.99 26.89
CA TYR A 6 -15.46 -0.25 27.76
C TYR A 6 -15.94 1.19 28.03
N GLN A 7 -16.64 1.82 27.08
CA GLN A 7 -17.22 3.17 27.24
C GLN A 7 -18.49 3.16 28.10
N ALA A 8 -19.28 2.08 28.03
CA ALA A 8 -20.50 1.93 28.83
C ALA A 8 -20.24 1.64 30.32
N ALA A 9 -19.08 1.08 30.67
CA ALA A 9 -18.73 0.72 32.05
C ALA A 9 -18.09 1.86 32.88
N LEU A 10 -17.87 3.04 32.29
CA LEU A 10 -17.22 4.17 32.96
C LEU A 10 -18.10 5.00 33.93
N PRO A 11 -19.43 5.11 33.81
CA PRO A 11 -20.21 5.95 34.73
C PRO A 11 -20.34 5.40 36.16
N ASP A 12 -20.29 4.07 36.36
CA ASP A 12 -20.58 3.45 37.66
C ASP A 12 -19.36 3.26 38.58
N LEU A 13 -18.16 3.62 38.12
CA LEU A 13 -16.94 3.65 38.94
C LEU A 13 -16.74 4.97 39.72
N PHE A 14 -17.66 5.94 39.58
CA PHE A 14 -17.53 7.29 40.18
C PHE A 14 -18.71 7.71 41.08
N GLY A 15 -19.56 6.78 41.52
CA GLY A 15 -20.57 7.04 42.54
C GLY A 15 -19.96 7.07 43.95
N ALA A 16 -19.89 8.25 44.57
CA ALA A 16 -19.43 8.40 45.95
C ALA A 16 -20.29 7.57 46.94
N PRO A 17 -19.69 6.87 47.93
CA PRO A 17 -20.47 6.21 48.96
C PRO A 17 -21.14 7.24 49.87
N LYS A 18 -22.47 7.15 50.01
CA LYS A 18 -23.24 7.91 50.99
C LYS A 18 -22.83 7.48 52.40
N THR A 19 -22.29 8.43 53.16
CA THR A 19 -22.06 8.33 54.60
C THR A 19 -23.37 8.11 55.34
N THR A 20 -23.42 7.13 56.23
CA THR A 20 -24.45 7.00 57.26
C THR A 20 -23.75 6.68 58.57
N GLN A 21 -23.76 7.62 59.52
CA GLN A 21 -23.47 7.35 60.93
C GLN A 21 -24.59 6.46 61.51
N PRO A 22 -24.33 5.70 62.59
CA PRO A 22 -24.79 6.20 63.89
C PRO A 22 -23.91 5.90 65.12
N ALA A 23 -24.03 6.82 66.08
CA ALA A 23 -24.04 6.74 67.56
C ALA A 23 -23.36 5.61 68.37
N SER A 24 -22.38 6.04 69.19
CA SER A 24 -22.05 5.77 70.61
C SER A 24 -22.73 4.65 71.44
N VAL A 25 -21.92 3.81 72.14
CA VAL A 25 -22.05 3.39 73.58
C VAL A 25 -20.69 2.89 74.16
N GLU A 26 -20.20 3.59 75.19
CA GLU A 26 -19.60 3.21 76.50
C GLU A 26 -18.74 1.94 76.80
N THR A 27 -17.64 2.17 77.56
CA THR A 27 -16.92 1.31 78.57
C THR A 27 -16.19 0.02 78.10
N THR A 28 -14.96 -0.37 78.49
CA THR A 28 -14.13 -0.20 79.72
C THR A 28 -12.68 -0.65 79.41
N GLN A 29 -11.65 -0.04 80.03
CA GLN A 29 -10.27 -0.58 80.20
C GLN A 29 -10.25 -1.75 81.22
N PRO A 30 -9.15 -2.53 81.50
CA PRO A 30 -7.70 -2.27 81.32
C PRO A 30 -6.88 -3.47 80.72
N SER A 31 -5.61 -3.36 80.28
CA SER A 31 -4.39 -3.33 81.12
C SER A 31 -3.11 -3.45 80.26
N HIS A 32 -2.04 -2.73 80.63
CA HIS A 32 -0.64 -2.85 80.18
C HIS A 32 0.09 -3.97 80.95
N PRO A 33 1.22 -4.55 80.44
CA PRO A 33 2.59 -3.99 80.60
C PRO A 33 3.45 -4.10 79.32
N GLN A 34 4.18 -3.05 78.89
CA GLN A 34 5.52 -2.58 79.31
C GLN A 34 6.73 -3.30 78.68
N THR A 35 7.56 -2.47 77.99
CA THR A 35 9.04 -2.51 77.91
C THR A 35 9.63 -3.60 76.98
N THR A 36 10.53 -3.33 76.03
CA THR A 36 11.90 -2.81 76.22
C THR A 36 12.56 -2.56 74.84
N GLN A 37 13.25 -1.43 74.67
CA GLN A 37 14.30 -1.25 73.64
C GLN A 37 15.61 -1.88 74.14
N PRO A 38 16.53 -2.26 73.23
CA PRO A 38 17.92 -1.78 73.36
C PRO A 38 18.42 -1.20 72.02
N VAL A 39 19.00 0.00 72.01
CA VAL A 39 20.42 0.35 72.26
C VAL A 39 21.35 -0.03 71.10
N LEU A 40 22.03 1.01 70.63
CA LEU A 40 23.04 1.10 69.58
C LEU A 40 24.29 0.27 69.91
N GLU A 41 24.83 -0.41 68.90
CA GLU A 41 26.25 -0.76 68.82
C GLU A 41 26.79 -0.33 67.46
N GLU A 42 27.80 0.53 67.50
CA GLU A 42 28.66 0.89 66.38
C GLU A 42 29.55 -0.31 66.02
N ALA A 43 29.55 -0.70 64.74
CA ALA A 43 30.55 -1.61 64.20
C ALA A 43 31.07 -1.12 62.84
N VAL A 44 32.29 -0.59 62.93
CA VAL A 44 33.35 -0.35 61.96
C VAL A 44 33.16 -0.95 60.55
N ALA A 45 33.34 -0.07 59.56
CA ALA A 45 33.38 -0.34 58.13
C ALA A 45 34.47 -1.35 57.73
N THR A 46 34.08 -2.34 56.92
CA THR A 46 34.96 -2.99 55.94
C THR A 46 34.25 -3.07 54.60
N THR A 47 34.65 -2.21 53.68
CA THR A 47 34.18 -2.15 52.29
C THR A 47 34.72 -3.35 51.50
N LYS A 48 33.84 -4.28 51.14
CA LYS A 48 34.07 -5.19 50.01
C LYS A 48 33.38 -4.62 48.77
N PRO A 49 34.03 -4.58 47.59
CA PRO A 49 33.43 -4.03 46.39
C PRO A 49 32.25 -4.88 45.92
N LYS A 50 31.10 -4.23 45.76
CA LYS A 50 29.87 -4.77 45.17
C LYS A 50 30.15 -5.12 43.70
N PRO A 51 29.85 -6.33 43.21
CA PRO A 51 29.93 -6.63 41.78
C PRO A 51 28.94 -5.74 41.03
N PRO A 52 29.20 -5.39 39.75
CA PRO A 52 28.34 -4.49 39.00
C PRO A 52 26.93 -5.07 38.93
N GLU A 53 25.95 -4.35 39.47
CA GLU A 53 24.53 -4.60 39.25
C GLU A 53 24.28 -4.51 37.74
N THR A 54 24.18 -5.65 37.06
CA THR A 54 23.46 -5.74 35.79
C THR A 54 22.08 -5.14 36.04
N ALA A 55 21.83 -3.96 35.48
CA ALA A 55 20.57 -3.27 35.60
C ALA A 55 19.45 -4.24 35.18
N GLN A 56 18.59 -4.63 36.13
CA GLN A 56 17.43 -5.47 35.85
C GLN A 56 16.51 -4.72 34.89
N ILE A 57 16.50 -5.13 33.62
CA ILE A 57 15.53 -4.65 32.63
C ILE A 57 14.14 -5.06 33.14
N LYS A 58 13.26 -4.08 33.31
CA LYS A 58 11.87 -4.29 33.71
C LYS A 58 11.11 -4.91 32.53
N SER A 59 10.15 -5.78 32.78
CA SER A 59 9.54 -6.60 31.72
C SER A 59 8.57 -5.82 30.81
N PHE A 60 7.52 -5.23 31.38
CA PHE A 60 6.43 -4.58 30.63
C PHE A 60 5.89 -3.35 31.37
N VAL A 61 5.47 -2.32 30.63
CA VAL A 61 4.74 -1.16 31.17
C VAL A 61 3.68 -0.64 30.18
N ASP A 62 2.53 -0.23 30.70
CA ASP A 62 1.46 0.47 29.96
C ASP A 62 1.46 1.94 30.39
N ILE A 63 1.64 2.84 29.43
CA ILE A 63 1.78 4.29 29.63
C ILE A 63 0.79 5.08 28.78
N ILE A 64 0.40 6.25 29.28
CA ILE A 64 -0.33 7.28 28.54
C ILE A 64 0.63 8.43 28.25
N GLU A 65 0.66 8.87 26.99
CA GLU A 65 1.29 10.11 26.52
C GLU A 65 0.20 11.11 26.13
N TYR A 66 0.04 12.19 26.89
CA TYR A 66 -1.01 13.18 26.72
C TYR A 66 -0.45 14.49 26.17
N HIS A 67 -0.91 14.90 24.98
CA HIS A 67 -0.57 16.18 24.36
C HIS A 67 -1.66 17.22 24.64
N THR A 68 -1.29 18.34 25.26
CA THR A 68 -2.20 19.47 25.50
C THR A 68 -2.22 20.44 24.31
N GLU A 69 -3.25 21.30 24.23
CA GLU A 69 -3.34 22.38 23.24
C GLU A 69 -2.18 23.39 23.36
N ASP A 70 -1.59 23.51 24.56
CA ASP A 70 -0.44 24.39 24.85
C ASP A 70 0.92 23.74 24.51
N HIS A 71 0.92 22.61 23.79
CA HIS A 71 2.11 21.81 23.44
C HIS A 71 2.84 21.15 24.64
N ASP A 72 2.22 21.10 25.82
CA ASP A 72 2.76 20.31 26.93
C ASP A 72 2.53 18.81 26.67
N VAL A 73 3.51 17.99 27.05
CA VAL A 73 3.45 16.53 26.94
C VAL A 73 3.62 15.91 28.33
N GLU A 74 2.61 15.18 28.78
CA GLU A 74 2.64 14.42 30.03
C GLU A 74 2.71 12.92 29.74
N ILE A 75 3.68 12.20 30.34
CA ILE A 75 3.82 10.75 30.18
C ILE A 75 3.75 10.09 31.56
N VAL A 76 2.72 9.27 31.79
CA VAL A 76 2.48 8.61 33.08
C VAL A 76 2.04 7.15 32.89
N PRO A 77 2.26 6.26 33.88
CA PRO A 77 1.70 4.92 33.82
C PRO A 77 0.17 4.98 33.77
N THR A 78 -0.46 4.12 32.96
CA THR A 78 -1.93 4.12 32.76
C THR A 78 -2.71 4.02 34.08
N LYS A 79 -2.18 3.27 35.06
CA LYS A 79 -2.77 3.11 36.41
C LYS A 79 -2.83 4.41 37.24
N GLN A 80 -2.05 5.43 36.87
CA GLN A 80 -1.92 6.69 37.61
C GLN A 80 -2.61 7.87 36.91
N PHE A 81 -3.25 7.64 35.76
CA PHE A 81 -3.86 8.70 34.97
C PHE A 81 -5.21 9.12 35.57
N LEU A 82 -5.22 10.29 36.21
CA LEU A 82 -6.42 11.07 36.47
C LEU A 82 -6.22 12.42 35.77
N PRO A 83 -7.11 12.85 34.86
CA PRO A 83 -7.00 14.16 34.21
C PRO A 83 -7.21 15.27 35.26
N SER A 84 -6.13 15.62 35.97
CA SER A 84 -6.14 16.56 37.08
C SER A 84 -5.85 17.98 36.58
N LYS A 85 -6.58 18.95 37.13
CA LYS A 85 -6.33 20.38 36.89
C LYS A 85 -5.14 20.84 37.74
N ARG A 86 -3.99 21.00 37.05
CA ARG A 86 -2.77 21.81 37.37
C ARG A 86 -1.52 21.12 37.95
N LYS A 87 -0.46 21.29 37.14
CA LYS A 87 0.96 21.67 37.38
C LYS A 87 1.80 20.91 38.40
N THR A 88 2.76 20.14 37.88
CA THR A 88 4.19 20.35 38.12
C THR A 88 4.98 19.89 36.89
N THR A 89 6.01 20.64 36.51
CA THR A 89 7.01 20.28 35.49
C THR A 89 7.80 19.07 35.98
N LYS A 90 7.20 17.88 35.90
CA LYS A 90 7.92 16.63 36.14
C LYS A 90 8.84 16.39 34.95
N LYS A 91 10.11 16.08 35.22
CA LYS A 91 11.05 15.60 34.19
C LYS A 91 10.35 14.48 33.40
N GLN A 92 10.36 14.58 32.06
CA GLN A 92 9.85 13.52 31.19
C GLN A 92 10.45 12.18 31.61
N GLN A 93 9.61 11.29 32.10
CA GLN A 93 10.05 9.97 32.57
C GLN A 93 10.35 9.10 31.34
N THR A 94 11.61 8.69 31.20
CA THR A 94 12.04 7.82 30.10
C THR A 94 11.82 6.36 30.50
N TYR A 95 10.91 5.66 29.84
CA TYR A 95 10.64 4.23 30.08
C TYR A 95 11.64 3.32 29.35
N LYS A 96 12.91 3.72 29.31
CA LYS A 96 13.96 3.01 28.56
C LYS A 96 14.41 1.69 29.20
N ASP A 97 14.17 1.55 30.49
CA ASP A 97 14.55 0.36 31.26
C ASP A 97 13.55 -0.80 31.10
N TYR A 98 12.48 -0.63 30.30
CA TYR A 98 11.46 -1.66 30.07
C TYR A 98 11.70 -2.36 28.74
N ALA A 99 11.65 -3.69 28.71
CA ALA A 99 11.81 -4.47 27.48
C ALA A 99 10.69 -4.21 26.46
N VAL A 100 9.46 -4.04 26.95
CA VAL A 100 8.27 -3.77 26.13
C VAL A 100 7.45 -2.64 26.77
N VAL A 101 7.03 -1.66 25.96
CA VAL A 101 6.20 -0.52 26.40
C VAL A 101 4.95 -0.43 25.55
N LEU A 102 3.77 -0.54 26.15
CA LEU A 102 2.52 -0.17 25.51
C LEU A 102 2.28 1.34 25.71
N ARG A 103 2.36 2.12 24.63
CA ARG A 103 2.17 3.56 24.63
C ARG A 103 0.81 3.92 24.05
N ARG A 104 -0.02 4.61 24.85
CA ARG A 104 -1.32 5.15 24.43
C ARG A 104 -1.20 6.66 24.29
N THR A 105 -1.21 7.17 23.07
CA THR A 105 -1.11 8.60 22.79
C THR A 105 -2.50 9.23 22.72
N TRP A 106 -2.69 10.26 23.54
CA TRP A 106 -3.89 11.05 23.65
C TRP A 106 -3.59 12.50 23.27
N MET A 107 -4.52 13.15 22.59
CA MET A 107 -4.41 14.54 22.20
C MET A 107 -5.67 15.29 22.62
N GLN A 108 -5.49 16.46 23.21
CA GLN A 108 -6.60 17.36 23.50
C GLN A 108 -7.05 18.05 22.21
N LYS A 109 -8.31 17.85 21.83
CA LYS A 109 -8.95 18.57 20.72
C LYS A 109 -10.26 19.16 21.20
N ASN A 110 -10.43 20.48 21.08
CA ASN A 110 -11.61 21.19 21.56
C ASN A 110 -11.91 20.90 23.04
N LYS A 111 -10.86 20.86 23.88
CA LYS A 111 -10.95 20.48 25.32
C LYS A 111 -11.43 19.04 25.59
N VAL A 112 -11.53 18.19 24.57
CA VAL A 112 -11.86 16.76 24.73
C VAL A 112 -10.59 15.94 24.51
N PRO A 113 -10.24 15.04 25.45
CA PRO A 113 -9.12 14.13 25.27
C PRO A 113 -9.51 13.02 24.30
N ILE A 114 -8.80 12.92 23.18
CA ILE A 114 -9.03 11.90 22.15
C ILE A 114 -7.80 10.99 22.09
N GLN A 115 -7.99 9.68 22.25
CA GLN A 115 -6.92 8.72 22.00
C GLN A 115 -6.67 8.61 20.49
N ILE A 116 -5.49 9.03 20.05
CA ILE A 116 -5.13 9.08 18.62
C ILE A 116 -4.24 7.93 18.18
N ARG A 117 -3.57 7.26 19.13
CA ARG A 117 -2.65 6.18 18.80
C ARG A 117 -2.46 5.20 19.95
N ILE A 118 -2.27 3.93 19.61
CA ILE A 118 -1.72 2.92 20.51
C ILE A 118 -0.56 2.23 19.77
N GLU A 119 0.62 2.20 20.39
CA GLU A 119 1.82 1.56 19.86
C GLU A 119 2.43 0.63 20.92
N LEU A 120 2.94 -0.52 20.52
CA LEU A 120 3.76 -1.39 21.34
C LEU A 120 5.22 -1.20 20.91
N GLU A 121 6.03 -0.63 21.78
CA GLU A 121 7.46 -0.35 21.56
C GLU A 121 8.30 -1.50 22.12
N ILE A 122 9.07 -2.16 21.25
CA ILE A 122 10.02 -3.20 21.61
C ILE A 122 11.39 -2.55 21.82
N GLN A 123 11.84 -2.48 23.06
CA GLN A 123 13.09 -1.81 23.42
C GLN A 123 14.26 -2.79 23.62
N SER A 124 13.99 -4.08 23.78
CA SER A 124 15.04 -5.10 23.81
C SER A 124 15.72 -5.21 22.44
N GLN A 125 17.01 -4.87 22.37
CA GLN A 125 17.78 -4.88 21.12
C GLN A 125 17.96 -6.31 20.58
N ALA A 126 18.21 -7.29 21.45
CA ALA A 126 18.31 -8.70 21.07
C ALA A 126 16.98 -9.22 20.51
N LEU A 127 15.86 -8.87 21.14
CA LEU A 127 14.53 -9.24 20.64
C LEU A 127 14.23 -8.56 19.30
N CYS A 128 14.58 -7.28 19.13
CA CYS A 128 14.43 -6.58 17.85
C CYS A 128 15.20 -7.26 16.71
N GLN A 129 16.42 -7.73 16.97
CA GLN A 129 17.23 -8.42 15.95
C GLN A 129 16.59 -9.73 15.48
N ILE A 130 15.96 -10.47 16.39
CA ILE A 130 15.26 -11.71 16.03
C ILE A 130 13.92 -11.41 15.37
N LEU A 131 13.15 -10.44 15.87
CA LEU A 131 11.89 -10.03 15.25
C LEU A 131 12.09 -9.61 13.79
N ARG A 132 13.18 -8.92 13.46
CA ARG A 132 13.54 -8.58 12.07
C ARG A 132 13.78 -9.79 11.16
N LYS A 133 14.12 -10.95 11.73
CA LYS A 133 14.36 -12.18 10.98
C LYS A 133 13.09 -13.02 10.82
N ILE A 134 12.21 -13.03 11.82
CA ILE A 134 10.97 -13.82 11.79
C ILE A 134 9.83 -13.07 11.08
N VAL A 135 9.72 -11.75 11.29
CA VAL A 135 8.68 -10.91 10.69
C VAL A 135 9.17 -10.50 9.32
N VAL A 136 9.05 -11.42 8.36
CA VAL A 136 9.51 -11.23 6.99
C VAL A 136 8.53 -10.38 6.19
N ASP A 137 7.23 -10.59 6.39
CA ASP A 137 6.14 -9.94 5.68
C ASP A 137 5.32 -9.08 6.65
N SER A 138 5.49 -7.76 6.58
CA SER A 138 4.65 -6.80 7.31
C SER A 138 3.83 -5.94 6.35
N TYR A 139 2.79 -5.31 6.90
CA TYR A 139 2.16 -4.19 6.21
C TYR A 139 3.17 -3.05 6.01
N GLU A 140 2.94 -2.26 4.97
CA GLU A 140 3.85 -1.20 4.52
C GLU A 140 4.09 -0.10 5.57
N ASP A 141 3.16 0.10 6.50
CA ASP A 141 3.26 1.16 7.51
C ASP A 141 4.08 0.76 8.75
N THR A 142 4.52 -0.49 8.82
CA THR A 142 5.37 -1.03 9.89
C THR A 142 6.85 -0.93 9.54
N ASP A 143 7.59 -0.20 10.39
CA ASP A 143 9.03 -0.05 10.28
C ASP A 143 9.78 -0.94 11.29
N LEU A 144 10.23 -2.10 10.81
CA LEU A 144 11.03 -3.05 11.59
C LEU A 144 12.50 -2.62 11.75
N GLN A 145 12.98 -1.66 10.95
CA GLN A 145 14.39 -1.24 10.97
C GLN A 145 14.66 -0.18 12.03
N SER A 146 13.64 0.61 12.39
CA SER A 146 13.72 1.54 13.51
C SER A 146 14.09 0.86 14.84
N PHE A 147 14.66 1.66 15.75
CA PHE A 147 14.86 1.27 17.14
C PHE A 147 14.33 2.38 18.07
N PRO A 148 13.44 2.06 19.03
CA PRO A 148 12.78 0.76 19.24
C PRO A 148 11.87 0.36 18.06
N ILE A 149 11.64 -0.94 17.84
CA ILE A 149 10.62 -1.39 16.87
C ILE A 149 9.25 -1.03 17.43
N LYS A 150 8.34 -0.53 16.58
CA LYS A 150 7.01 -0.08 16.98
C LYS A 150 5.93 -0.82 16.21
N PHE A 151 5.09 -1.57 16.91
CA PHE A 151 3.88 -2.17 16.34
C PHE A 151 2.67 -1.31 16.66
N ARG A 152 1.95 -0.86 15.65
CA ARG A 152 0.72 -0.07 15.84
C ARG A 152 -0.46 -0.98 16.06
N SER A 153 -1.38 -0.58 16.95
CA SER A 153 -2.69 -1.25 17.08
C SER A 153 -3.38 -1.32 15.70
N PRO A 154 -3.93 -2.47 15.30
CA PRO A 154 -4.28 -3.63 16.13
C PRO A 154 -3.17 -4.71 16.28
N PHE A 155 -1.90 -4.34 16.04
CA PHE A 155 -0.71 -5.18 16.21
C PHE A 155 -0.69 -6.38 15.26
N SER A 156 -0.78 -6.09 13.96
CA SER A 156 -0.90 -7.12 12.93
C SER A 156 0.25 -8.12 12.93
N GLU A 157 1.46 -7.65 13.21
CA GLU A 157 2.67 -8.47 13.29
C GLU A 157 2.56 -9.50 14.42
N LEU A 158 2.04 -9.09 15.57
CA LEU A 158 1.84 -10.00 16.70
C LEU A 158 0.75 -11.03 16.40
N PHE A 159 -0.23 -10.70 15.56
CA PHE A 159 -1.29 -11.63 15.18
C PHE A 159 -0.78 -12.67 14.18
N PHE A 160 -0.16 -12.23 13.07
CA PHE A 160 0.28 -13.13 12.01
C PHE A 160 1.48 -13.98 12.43
N TYR A 161 2.37 -13.46 13.28
CA TYR A 161 3.58 -14.17 13.74
C TYR A 161 3.49 -14.71 15.18
N ARG A 162 2.28 -14.91 15.70
CA ARG A 162 2.07 -15.35 17.10
C ARG A 162 2.71 -16.70 17.42
N ASP A 163 2.69 -17.62 16.45
CA ASP A 163 3.21 -18.97 16.63
C ASP A 163 4.74 -18.97 16.62
N GLU A 164 5.35 -18.16 15.77
CA GLU A 164 6.80 -17.91 15.72
C GLU A 164 7.26 -17.22 17.01
N ILE A 165 6.53 -16.21 17.50
CA ILE A 165 6.83 -15.55 18.78
C ILE A 165 6.75 -16.54 19.94
N LYS A 166 5.76 -17.45 19.93
CA LYS A 166 5.65 -18.53 20.91
C LYS A 166 6.86 -19.47 20.83
N ALA A 167 7.27 -19.87 19.64
CA ALA A 167 8.44 -20.73 19.44
C ALA A 167 9.74 -20.10 19.97
N LEU A 168 9.91 -18.78 19.83
CA LEU A 168 11.08 -18.08 20.37
C LEU A 168 11.22 -18.19 21.90
N LYS A 169 10.09 -18.20 22.60
CA LYS A 169 10.06 -18.39 24.06
C LYS A 169 10.52 -19.80 24.44
N GLU A 170 10.12 -20.80 23.65
CA GLU A 170 10.31 -22.22 23.94
C GLU A 170 11.69 -22.74 23.49
N ASP A 171 12.33 -22.10 22.52
CA ASP A 171 13.63 -22.52 21.98
C ASP A 171 14.79 -22.19 22.93
N GLU A 172 15.37 -23.24 23.53
CA GLU A 172 16.50 -23.18 24.47
C GLU A 172 17.78 -22.60 23.87
N ASN A 173 17.93 -22.60 22.53
CA ASN A 173 19.09 -22.00 21.86
C ASN A 173 19.07 -20.47 21.91
N ASN A 174 17.91 -19.86 22.17
CA ASN A 174 17.80 -18.42 22.29
C ASN A 174 18.37 -17.92 23.63
N SER A 175 18.97 -16.73 23.59
CA SER A 175 19.48 -16.07 24.80
C SER A 175 18.37 -15.88 25.83
N ILE A 176 18.74 -15.83 27.11
CA ILE A 176 17.78 -15.63 28.21
C ILE A 176 16.97 -14.34 27.99
N GLU A 177 17.62 -13.26 27.54
CA GLU A 177 16.99 -11.98 27.23
C GLU A 177 15.93 -12.10 26.12
N VAL A 178 16.21 -12.88 25.08
CA VAL A 178 15.27 -13.12 23.97
C VAL A 178 14.08 -13.92 24.48
N ARG A 179 14.32 -15.02 25.21
CA ARG A 179 13.24 -15.86 25.75
C ARG A 179 12.34 -15.09 26.71
N GLN A 180 12.90 -14.27 27.59
CA GLN A 180 12.16 -13.40 28.49
C GLN A 180 11.37 -12.32 27.73
N GLY A 181 11.98 -11.70 26.72
CA GLY A 181 11.31 -10.71 25.88
C GLY A 181 10.16 -11.32 25.05
N ALA A 182 10.38 -12.50 24.47
CA ALA A 182 9.36 -13.27 23.75
C ALA A 182 8.24 -13.73 24.70
N GLU A 183 8.56 -14.11 25.94
CA GLU A 183 7.56 -14.42 26.96
C GLU A 183 6.67 -13.22 27.27
N VAL A 184 7.23 -12.01 27.39
CA VAL A 184 6.44 -10.78 27.59
C VAL A 184 5.51 -10.52 26.41
N LEU A 185 5.98 -10.72 25.17
CA LEU A 185 5.14 -10.54 23.97
C LEU A 185 4.06 -11.61 23.86
N HIS A 186 4.39 -12.87 24.11
CA HIS A 186 3.41 -13.95 24.15
C HIS A 186 2.36 -13.71 25.23
N ASP A 187 2.77 -13.29 26.43
CA ASP A 187 1.86 -12.91 27.51
C ASP A 187 0.98 -11.72 27.11
N PHE A 188 1.51 -10.73 26.38
CA PHE A 188 0.69 -9.67 25.81
C PHE A 188 -0.34 -10.24 24.82
N ILE A 189 0.05 -11.13 23.92
CA ILE A 189 -0.86 -11.73 22.93
C ILE A 189 -2.00 -12.51 23.60
N VAL A 190 -1.70 -13.33 24.60
CA VAL A 190 -2.68 -14.28 25.17
C VAL A 190 -3.42 -13.74 26.38
N LYS A 191 -2.81 -12.85 27.19
CA LYS A 191 -3.39 -12.32 28.43
C LYS A 191 -3.87 -10.88 28.32
N ASN A 192 -3.36 -10.09 27.36
CA ASN A 192 -3.83 -8.71 27.19
C ASN A 192 -5.16 -8.69 26.42
N GLY A 193 -6.18 -8.08 27.02
CA GLY A 193 -7.52 -8.02 26.43
C GLY A 193 -7.61 -7.35 25.05
N LEU A 194 -6.57 -6.64 24.59
CA LEU A 194 -6.53 -6.06 23.24
C LEU A 194 -6.36 -7.11 22.14
N MET A 195 -5.58 -8.16 22.37
CA MET A 195 -5.28 -9.21 21.38
C MET A 195 -6.13 -10.46 21.59
N THR A 196 -6.37 -10.85 22.85
CA THR A 196 -7.08 -12.10 23.18
C THR A 196 -8.45 -12.18 22.52
N SER A 197 -9.23 -11.09 22.50
CA SER A 197 -10.55 -11.11 21.86
C SER A 197 -10.47 -11.20 20.35
N ILE A 198 -9.51 -10.52 19.73
CA ILE A 198 -9.30 -10.55 18.27
C ILE A 198 -8.99 -11.99 17.82
N ILE A 199 -8.07 -12.65 18.52
CA ILE A 199 -7.67 -14.03 18.21
C ILE A 199 -8.84 -14.99 18.42
N ALA A 200 -9.54 -14.89 19.56
CA ALA A 200 -10.69 -15.75 19.85
C ALA A 200 -11.82 -15.60 18.82
N ASP A 201 -12.14 -14.36 18.43
CA ASP A 201 -13.15 -14.11 17.41
C ASP A 201 -12.68 -14.60 16.04
N HIS A 202 -11.44 -14.33 15.63
CA HIS A 202 -10.90 -14.85 14.37
C HIS A 202 -10.97 -16.38 14.32
N GLU A 203 -10.48 -17.09 15.33
CA GLU A 203 -10.46 -18.56 15.37
C GLU A 203 -11.86 -19.17 15.38
N ARG A 204 -12.83 -18.48 15.98
CA ARG A 204 -14.23 -18.91 16.01
C ARG A 204 -14.87 -18.79 14.63
N TYR A 205 -14.78 -17.61 14.00
CA TYR A 205 -15.53 -17.32 12.77
C TYR A 205 -14.83 -17.83 11.50
N SER A 206 -13.50 -17.83 11.46
CA SER A 206 -12.73 -18.30 10.29
C SER A 206 -13.02 -19.77 9.95
N LYS A 207 -13.20 -20.63 10.97
CA LYS A 207 -13.57 -22.04 10.79
C LYS A 207 -14.89 -22.24 10.05
N GLU A 208 -15.79 -21.27 10.15
CA GLU A 208 -17.10 -21.29 9.49
C GLU A 208 -17.08 -20.49 8.17
N GLY A 209 -15.93 -19.97 7.73
CA GLY A 209 -15.82 -19.12 6.53
C GLY A 209 -16.37 -17.71 6.74
N HIS A 210 -16.37 -17.22 7.99
CA HIS A 210 -16.86 -15.89 8.37
C HIS A 210 -15.76 -15.03 8.99
N VAL A 211 -16.00 -13.73 9.06
CA VAL A 211 -15.15 -12.75 9.73
C VAL A 211 -16.00 -11.68 10.40
N VAL A 212 -15.60 -11.21 11.57
CA VAL A 212 -16.25 -10.06 12.23
C VAL A 212 -15.66 -8.78 11.65
N GLY A 213 -16.52 -7.82 11.34
CA GLY A 213 -16.13 -6.61 10.64
C GLY A 213 -15.08 -5.74 11.34
N ASP A 214 -14.96 -5.77 12.67
CA ASP A 214 -13.97 -4.98 13.41
C ASP A 214 -12.55 -5.59 13.40
N ILE A 215 -12.43 -6.86 12.99
CA ILE A 215 -11.16 -7.58 12.85
C ILE A 215 -10.93 -8.05 11.41
N LEU A 216 -11.53 -7.37 10.43
CA LEU A 216 -11.50 -7.76 9.02
C LEU A 216 -10.07 -7.92 8.47
N TRP A 217 -9.12 -7.12 8.95
CA TRP A 217 -7.71 -7.21 8.58
C TRP A 217 -7.08 -8.59 8.87
N THR A 218 -7.63 -9.38 9.78
CA THR A 218 -7.08 -10.70 10.17
C THR A 218 -7.16 -11.76 9.07
N ILE A 219 -8.03 -11.57 8.07
CA ILE A 219 -8.13 -12.49 6.91
C ILE A 219 -7.21 -12.11 5.76
N TYR A 220 -6.48 -10.99 5.85
CA TYR A 220 -5.62 -10.46 4.78
C TYR A 220 -4.14 -10.45 5.20
N PRO A 221 -3.44 -11.59 5.24
CA PRO A 221 -2.01 -11.59 5.52
C PRO A 221 -1.23 -10.69 4.55
N PRO A 222 -0.22 -9.93 5.02
CA PRO A 222 0.68 -9.20 4.13
C PRO A 222 1.31 -10.15 3.10
N ASN A 223 1.54 -9.65 1.88
CA ASN A 223 2.12 -10.39 0.77
C ASN A 223 1.32 -11.63 0.31
N SER A 224 0.10 -11.84 0.81
CA SER A 224 -0.78 -12.87 0.28
C SER A 224 -1.54 -12.42 -0.96
N LEU A 225 -1.98 -13.37 -1.78
CA LEU A 225 -2.83 -13.09 -2.93
C LEU A 225 -4.30 -12.90 -2.52
N VAL A 226 -4.90 -11.84 -3.05
CA VAL A 226 -6.33 -11.54 -2.91
C VAL A 226 -6.96 -11.40 -4.28
N VAL A 227 -8.21 -11.85 -4.40
CA VAL A 227 -9.00 -11.81 -5.62
C VAL A 227 -10.03 -10.69 -5.51
N LEU A 228 -9.93 -9.69 -6.39
CA LEU A 228 -11.02 -8.77 -6.63
C LEU A 228 -12.07 -9.49 -7.48
N ASN A 229 -13.32 -9.50 -7.03
CA ASN A 229 -14.45 -10.11 -7.74
C ASN A 229 -15.64 -9.16 -7.75
N VAL A 230 -15.69 -8.28 -8.75
CA VAL A 230 -16.75 -7.27 -8.90
C VAL A 230 -17.37 -7.38 -10.29
N GLY A 231 -18.47 -8.12 -10.39
CA GLY A 231 -19.16 -8.33 -11.66
C GLY A 231 -18.28 -9.10 -12.65
N LYS A 232 -17.94 -8.48 -13.79
CA LYS A 232 -17.04 -9.07 -14.79
C LYS A 232 -15.56 -8.81 -14.49
N LEU A 233 -15.26 -7.95 -13.51
CA LEU A 233 -13.89 -7.62 -13.15
C LEU A 233 -13.37 -8.61 -12.13
N GLN A 234 -12.51 -9.53 -12.59
CA GLN A 234 -11.84 -10.52 -11.75
C GLN A 234 -10.33 -10.43 -11.92
N GLU A 235 -9.59 -10.04 -10.89
CA GLU A 235 -8.12 -9.96 -10.93
C GLU A 235 -7.49 -10.25 -9.58
N CYS A 236 -6.20 -10.64 -9.57
CA CYS A 236 -5.45 -10.88 -8.34
C CYS A 236 -4.52 -9.71 -8.02
N TRP A 237 -4.41 -9.41 -6.73
CA TRP A 237 -3.45 -8.46 -6.18
C TRP A 237 -2.58 -9.13 -5.12
N ILE A 238 -1.37 -8.62 -4.94
CA ILE A 238 -0.57 -8.84 -3.73
C ILE A 238 -1.11 -7.92 -2.65
N CYS A 239 -1.61 -8.45 -1.53
CA CYS A 239 -2.07 -7.65 -0.40
C CYS A 239 -0.89 -6.95 0.28
N ARG A 240 -0.97 -5.62 0.47
CA ARG A 240 0.15 -4.84 1.03
C ARG A 240 -0.21 -4.00 2.24
N ASN A 241 -1.45 -3.58 2.35
CA ASN A 241 -1.91 -2.88 3.54
C ASN A 241 -3.42 -3.04 3.72
N VAL A 242 -3.85 -3.09 4.98
CA VAL A 242 -5.27 -3.01 5.36
C VAL A 242 -5.40 -1.96 6.44
N SER A 243 -6.14 -0.90 6.14
CA SER A 243 -6.35 0.21 7.07
C SER A 243 -7.85 0.47 7.26
N SER A 244 -8.21 1.01 8.42
CA SER A 244 -9.57 1.47 8.67
C SER A 244 -9.60 2.98 8.75
N ASN A 245 -10.44 3.62 7.95
CA ASN A 245 -10.72 5.05 8.09
C ASN A 245 -11.96 5.21 8.98
N GLN A 246 -11.84 6.03 10.04
CA GLN A 246 -13.00 6.46 10.84
C GLN A 246 -13.71 7.58 10.06
N GLY A 247 -14.72 7.22 9.27
CA GLY A 247 -15.63 8.16 8.59
C GLY A 247 -16.90 8.42 9.41
N GLY A 248 -17.62 9.48 9.06
CA GLY A 248 -18.91 9.84 9.72
C GLY A 248 -20.00 8.77 9.62
N ASP A 249 -19.91 7.88 8.62
CA ASP A 249 -20.87 6.80 8.36
C ASP A 249 -20.42 5.42 8.89
N GLY A 250 -19.25 5.32 9.54
CA GLY A 250 -18.72 4.06 10.09
C GLY A 250 -17.25 3.79 9.76
N TYR A 251 -16.77 2.60 10.14
CA TYR A 251 -15.46 2.10 9.72
C TYR A 251 -15.58 1.64 8.27
N LEU A 252 -14.85 2.30 7.37
CA LEU A 252 -14.60 1.77 6.03
C LEU A 252 -13.20 1.18 6.02
N TRP A 253 -13.13 -0.12 5.76
CA TRP A 253 -11.86 -0.79 5.54
C TRP A 253 -11.38 -0.53 4.14
N GLU A 254 -10.14 -0.09 4.01
CA GLU A 254 -9.42 0.00 2.75
C GLU A 254 -8.37 -1.10 2.70
N VAL A 255 -8.48 -1.97 1.71
CA VAL A 255 -7.44 -2.95 1.39
C VAL A 255 -6.68 -2.44 0.18
N ALA A 256 -5.38 -2.28 0.32
CA ALA A 256 -4.49 -1.88 -0.74
C ALA A 256 -3.57 -3.03 -1.16
N GLY A 257 -3.33 -3.13 -2.46
CA GLY A 257 -2.50 -4.17 -3.03
C GLY A 257 -1.82 -3.75 -4.32
N PHE A 258 -1.01 -4.66 -4.86
CA PHE A 258 -0.25 -4.47 -6.09
C PHE A 258 -0.67 -5.44 -7.17
N ARG A 259 -0.67 -4.96 -8.42
CA ARG A 259 -0.77 -5.78 -9.63
C ARG A 259 0.17 -5.26 -10.70
N ILE A 260 0.30 -5.98 -11.81
CA ILE A 260 1.12 -5.54 -12.95
C ILE A 260 0.47 -4.30 -13.60
N GLY A 261 1.33 -3.34 -13.95
CA GLY A 261 1.01 -2.14 -14.70
C GLY A 261 2.17 -1.74 -15.62
N TYR A 262 1.98 -0.63 -16.34
CA TYR A 262 2.94 -0.08 -17.30
C TYR A 262 2.92 1.45 -17.24
N ASP A 263 4.07 2.10 -17.14
CA ASP A 263 4.20 3.56 -17.04
C ASP A 263 4.36 4.29 -18.37
N GLY A 264 4.56 3.55 -19.47
CA GLY A 264 4.90 4.12 -20.78
C GLY A 264 6.25 3.67 -21.29
N ALA A 265 7.13 3.20 -20.40
CA ALA A 265 8.50 2.78 -20.71
C ALA A 265 8.80 1.34 -20.27
N SER A 266 8.27 0.90 -19.12
CA SER A 266 8.60 -0.39 -18.52
C SER A 266 7.42 -1.01 -17.77
N PRO A 267 7.35 -2.35 -17.68
CA PRO A 267 6.43 -3.03 -16.79
C PRO A 267 6.82 -2.80 -15.32
N GLY A 268 5.84 -2.82 -14.42
CA GLY A 268 6.10 -2.75 -12.99
C GLY A 268 4.87 -3.04 -12.16
N LEU A 269 4.96 -2.81 -10.84
CA LEU A 269 3.81 -2.93 -9.95
C LEU A 269 3.09 -1.59 -9.81
N THR A 270 1.77 -1.61 -9.92
CA THR A 270 0.92 -0.46 -9.65
C THR A 270 0.00 -0.71 -8.47
N ARG A 271 -0.22 0.32 -7.66
CA ARG A 271 -1.08 0.26 -6.47
C ARG A 271 -2.56 0.32 -6.84
N GLN A 272 -3.32 -0.59 -6.26
CA GLN A 272 -4.79 -0.61 -6.27
C GLN A 272 -5.30 -0.48 -4.84
N SER A 273 -6.51 0.05 -4.69
CA SER A 273 -7.22 -0.01 -3.40
C SER A 273 -8.71 -0.32 -3.56
N PHE A 274 -9.27 -1.02 -2.58
CA PHE A 274 -10.69 -1.34 -2.50
C PHE A 274 -11.25 -0.97 -1.13
N GLN A 275 -12.35 -0.22 -1.12
CA GLN A 275 -13.09 0.08 0.11
C GLN A 275 -14.21 -0.94 0.34
N LEU A 276 -14.04 -1.78 1.37
CA LEU A 276 -14.98 -2.84 1.72
C LEU A 276 -16.22 -2.26 2.41
N PRO A 277 -17.44 -2.68 2.03
CA PRO A 277 -18.70 -2.22 2.62
C PRO A 277 -19.01 -2.91 3.96
N VAL A 278 -18.00 -3.08 4.81
CA VAL A 278 -18.14 -3.78 6.09
C VAL A 278 -18.00 -2.77 7.22
N MET A 279 -19.06 -2.63 8.02
CA MET A 279 -19.10 -1.64 9.10
C MET A 279 -19.34 -2.29 10.45
N GLY A 280 -18.58 -1.86 11.46
CA GLY A 280 -18.78 -2.26 12.86
C GLY A 280 -18.54 -3.76 13.09
N MET A 281 -19.26 -4.33 14.06
CA MET A 281 -19.09 -5.71 14.53
C MET A 281 -19.95 -6.72 13.74
N GLN A 282 -20.37 -6.38 12.52
CA GLN A 282 -21.19 -7.29 11.72
C GLN A 282 -20.37 -8.53 11.33
N VAL A 283 -20.97 -9.70 11.47
CA VAL A 283 -20.39 -10.96 10.96
C VAL A 283 -20.70 -11.05 9.47
N CYS A 284 -19.67 -11.23 8.65
CA CYS A 284 -19.77 -11.33 7.20
C CYS A 284 -19.21 -12.68 6.73
N LYS A 285 -19.79 -13.25 5.69
CA LYS A 285 -19.19 -14.37 4.96
C LYS A 285 -18.01 -13.88 4.15
N ILE A 286 -16.87 -14.56 4.25
CA ILE A 286 -15.65 -14.19 3.53
C ILE A 286 -15.89 -14.30 2.00
N SER A 287 -16.67 -15.29 1.56
CA SER A 287 -17.02 -15.50 0.15
C SER A 287 -17.86 -14.38 -0.47
N ASP A 288 -18.56 -13.60 0.35
CA ASP A 288 -19.46 -12.54 -0.11
C ASP A 288 -18.74 -11.19 -0.19
N LEU A 289 -17.48 -11.13 0.26
CA LEU A 289 -16.67 -9.93 0.16
C LEU A 289 -16.27 -9.68 -1.31
N PRO A 290 -16.26 -8.41 -1.77
CA PRO A 290 -15.76 -8.08 -3.10
C PRO A 290 -14.27 -8.39 -3.32
N LEU A 291 -13.48 -8.42 -2.24
CA LEU A 291 -12.05 -8.73 -2.26
C LEU A 291 -11.79 -9.90 -1.32
N VAL A 292 -11.48 -11.07 -1.86
CA VAL A 292 -11.45 -12.33 -1.11
C VAL A 292 -10.02 -12.89 -1.09
N PRO A 293 -9.46 -13.33 0.04
CA PRO A 293 -8.20 -14.07 0.06
C PRO A 293 -8.29 -15.32 -0.80
N VAL A 294 -7.23 -15.64 -1.57
CA VAL A 294 -7.23 -16.80 -2.49
C VAL A 294 -7.64 -18.11 -1.80
N LYS A 295 -7.18 -18.33 -0.57
CA LYS A 295 -7.49 -19.52 0.24
C LYS A 295 -9.00 -19.71 0.51
N ASP A 296 -9.77 -18.63 0.49
CA ASP A 296 -11.20 -18.60 0.81
C ASP A 296 -12.07 -18.46 -0.44
N TYR A 297 -11.47 -18.46 -1.64
CA TYR A 297 -12.19 -18.28 -2.90
C TYR A 297 -12.80 -19.59 -3.41
N LYS A 298 -14.14 -19.66 -3.48
CA LYS A 298 -14.93 -20.90 -3.72
C LYS A 298 -14.55 -21.68 -4.99
N ASP A 299 -14.21 -21.00 -6.07
CA ASP A 299 -13.91 -21.61 -7.38
C ASP A 299 -12.48 -21.26 -7.86
N TRP A 300 -11.52 -21.24 -6.93
CA TRP A 300 -10.15 -20.79 -7.21
C TRP A 300 -9.49 -21.50 -8.39
N PRO A 301 -9.54 -22.83 -8.56
CA PRO A 301 -8.86 -23.50 -9.68
C PRO A 301 -9.37 -23.06 -11.06
N LEU A 302 -10.66 -22.74 -11.16
CA LEU A 302 -11.26 -22.25 -12.41
C LEU A 302 -10.76 -20.84 -12.71
N LEU A 303 -10.82 -19.95 -11.71
CA LEU A 303 -10.35 -18.58 -11.87
C LEU A 303 -8.85 -18.52 -12.14
N GLN A 304 -8.04 -19.29 -11.41
CA GLN A 304 -6.59 -19.37 -11.60
C GLN A 304 -6.24 -19.74 -13.05
N LYS A 305 -6.94 -20.72 -13.64
CA LYS A 305 -6.78 -21.08 -15.06
C LYS A 305 -7.11 -19.92 -16.00
N THR A 306 -8.19 -19.18 -15.73
CA THR A 306 -8.57 -17.99 -16.50
C THR A 306 -7.49 -16.90 -16.41
N LEU A 307 -6.95 -16.65 -15.21
CA LEU A 307 -5.90 -15.65 -14.98
C LEU A 307 -4.59 -16.02 -15.70
N HIS A 308 -4.19 -17.29 -15.69
CA HIS A 308 -3.05 -17.74 -16.50
C HIS A 308 -3.29 -17.58 -18.00
N ALA A 309 -4.50 -17.92 -18.48
CA ALA A 309 -4.86 -17.71 -19.89
C ALA A 309 -4.84 -16.23 -20.27
N ARG A 310 -5.24 -15.34 -19.36
CA ARG A 310 -5.12 -13.88 -19.52
C ARG A 310 -3.67 -13.45 -19.66
N ALA A 311 -2.79 -13.88 -18.76
CA ALA A 311 -1.36 -13.54 -18.82
C ALA A 311 -0.74 -13.96 -20.15
N ALA A 312 -0.95 -15.22 -20.56
CA ALA A 312 -0.45 -15.74 -21.83
C ALA A 312 -0.99 -14.96 -23.04
N ARG A 313 -2.26 -14.53 -23.00
CA ARG A 313 -2.86 -13.69 -24.04
C ARG A 313 -2.21 -12.33 -24.09
N LEU A 314 -2.08 -11.66 -22.94
CA LEU A 314 -1.52 -10.31 -22.87
C LEU A 314 -0.04 -10.29 -23.25
N GLN A 315 0.76 -11.25 -22.79
CA GLN A 315 2.16 -11.41 -23.22
C GLN A 315 2.27 -11.58 -24.73
N LYS A 316 1.40 -12.40 -25.34
CA LYS A 316 1.37 -12.57 -26.80
C LYS A 316 1.01 -11.27 -27.56
N VAL A 317 0.20 -10.41 -26.96
CA VAL A 317 -0.30 -9.17 -27.59
C VAL A 317 0.67 -8.00 -27.38
N LEU A 318 1.26 -7.90 -26.19
CA LEU A 318 2.02 -6.75 -25.71
C LEU A 318 3.52 -7.01 -25.60
N GLY A 319 3.98 -8.25 -25.77
CA GLY A 319 5.38 -8.63 -25.62
C GLY A 319 5.84 -8.66 -24.16
N ASP A 320 7.13 -8.98 -23.97
CA ASP A 320 7.73 -9.17 -22.64
C ASP A 320 8.01 -7.87 -21.89
N ASP A 321 7.98 -6.73 -22.58
CA ASP A 321 8.18 -5.38 -22.05
C ASP A 321 6.88 -4.57 -22.00
N LEU A 322 5.75 -5.17 -22.39
CA LEU A 322 4.43 -4.53 -22.54
C LEU A 322 4.39 -3.35 -23.51
N SER A 323 5.39 -3.20 -24.38
CA SER A 323 5.49 -2.07 -25.33
C SER A 323 5.02 -2.40 -26.75
N SER A 324 4.84 -3.70 -27.05
CA SER A 324 4.31 -4.16 -28.34
C SER A 324 2.80 -3.96 -28.43
N PHE A 325 2.26 -4.14 -29.63
CA PHE A 325 0.82 -4.08 -29.87
C PHE A 325 0.39 -5.12 -30.90
N SER A 326 -0.86 -5.56 -30.81
CA SER A 326 -1.47 -6.42 -31.83
C SER A 326 -2.96 -6.10 -31.98
N PRO A 327 -3.49 -6.08 -33.21
CA PRO A 327 -4.93 -5.96 -33.42
C PRO A 327 -5.65 -7.19 -32.88
N GLN A 328 -6.79 -6.96 -32.22
CA GLN A 328 -7.72 -7.94 -31.70
C GLN A 328 -9.13 -7.65 -32.22
N THR A 329 -10.01 -8.63 -32.10
CA THR A 329 -11.46 -8.46 -32.19
C THR A 329 -12.01 -8.40 -30.77
N TYR A 330 -12.96 -7.50 -30.53
CA TYR A 330 -13.61 -7.34 -29.23
C TYR A 330 -15.10 -7.07 -29.42
N ALA A 331 -15.92 -7.82 -28.69
CA ALA A 331 -17.38 -7.77 -28.77
C ALA A 331 -18.00 -7.79 -27.36
N ASN A 332 -17.72 -6.77 -26.54
CA ASN A 332 -18.20 -6.68 -25.17
C ASN A 332 -18.24 -5.22 -24.69
N ALA A 333 -18.49 -5.01 -23.40
CA ALA A 333 -18.50 -3.69 -22.76
C ALA A 333 -17.11 -3.05 -22.73
N GLY A 334 -17.00 -1.74 -22.97
CA GLY A 334 -15.78 -0.95 -22.81
C GLY A 334 -16.04 0.31 -21.96
N TRP A 335 -14.99 0.83 -21.32
CA TRP A 335 -15.07 1.95 -20.38
C TRP A 335 -14.15 3.09 -20.77
N GLU A 336 -14.57 4.33 -20.56
CA GLU A 336 -13.72 5.50 -20.82
C GLU A 336 -12.50 5.58 -19.88
N ARG A 337 -12.60 4.99 -18.68
CA ARG A 337 -11.58 5.11 -17.63
C ARG A 337 -11.38 3.81 -16.86
N GLU A 338 -10.13 3.52 -16.51
CA GLU A 338 -9.77 2.56 -15.48
C GLU A 338 -9.91 3.22 -14.10
N LEU A 339 -10.66 2.58 -13.19
CA LEU A 339 -10.63 2.93 -11.77
C LEU A 339 -9.50 2.16 -11.09
N ARG A 340 -8.69 2.85 -10.28
CA ARG A 340 -7.65 2.24 -9.43
C ARG A 340 -8.02 2.18 -7.95
N SER A 341 -9.06 2.94 -7.59
CA SER A 341 -9.70 2.89 -6.30
C SER A 341 -11.16 2.53 -6.52
N TYR A 342 -11.56 1.41 -5.94
CA TYR A 342 -12.88 0.84 -6.11
C TYR A 342 -13.71 1.07 -4.85
N PHE A 343 -14.95 1.49 -5.04
CA PHE A 343 -15.91 1.73 -3.98
C PHE A 343 -17.07 0.77 -4.16
N SER A 344 -17.48 0.09 -3.09
CA SER A 344 -18.67 -0.76 -3.10
C SER A 344 -19.95 -0.04 -3.56
N SER A 345 -20.06 1.27 -3.30
CA SER A 345 -21.20 2.11 -3.68
C SER A 345 -21.16 2.62 -5.13
N MET A 346 -20.00 2.54 -5.80
CA MET A 346 -19.87 2.84 -7.24
C MET A 346 -19.43 1.58 -7.95
N ASN A 347 -20.37 0.92 -8.63
CA ASN A 347 -20.00 -0.13 -9.58
C ASN A 347 -19.50 0.54 -10.87
N PRO A 348 -18.18 0.58 -11.16
CA PRO A 348 -17.67 1.17 -12.40
C PRO A 348 -18.26 0.52 -13.65
N MET A 349 -18.78 -0.70 -13.53
CA MET A 349 -19.32 -1.45 -14.66
C MET A 349 -20.66 -0.93 -15.17
N LEU A 350 -21.30 0.03 -14.48
CA LEU A 350 -22.59 0.61 -14.90
C LEU A 350 -22.44 1.66 -16.02
N GLN A 351 -21.24 2.20 -16.25
CA GLN A 351 -20.96 3.20 -17.29
C GLN A 351 -20.15 2.59 -18.43
N ALA A 352 -20.69 1.53 -19.04
CA ALA A 352 -20.00 0.80 -20.10
C ALA A 352 -20.72 0.97 -21.43
N ASP A 353 -19.95 1.20 -22.49
CA ASP A 353 -20.44 1.20 -23.85
C ASP A 353 -20.26 -0.18 -24.47
N GLN A 354 -21.28 -0.66 -25.18
CA GLN A 354 -21.10 -1.85 -26.00
C GLN A 354 -20.12 -1.51 -27.13
N LEU A 355 -19.08 -2.33 -27.26
CA LEU A 355 -18.07 -2.26 -28.31
C LEU A 355 -18.07 -3.57 -29.08
N ASP A 356 -18.38 -3.50 -30.37
CA ASP A 356 -18.18 -4.57 -31.35
C ASP A 356 -17.30 -4.00 -32.45
N ASP A 357 -15.99 -4.23 -32.32
CA ASP A 357 -14.97 -3.58 -33.13
C ASP A 357 -13.70 -4.43 -33.28
N ARG A 358 -12.88 -4.05 -34.26
CA ARG A 358 -11.45 -4.37 -34.23
C ARG A 358 -10.77 -3.33 -33.36
N VAL A 359 -10.02 -3.81 -32.38
CA VAL A 359 -9.32 -2.96 -31.42
C VAL A 359 -7.82 -3.17 -31.53
N VAL A 360 -7.02 -2.15 -31.27
CA VAL A 360 -5.57 -2.27 -31.11
C VAL A 360 -5.24 -2.06 -29.65
N VAL A 361 -4.74 -3.11 -28.99
CA VAL A 361 -4.26 -3.03 -27.61
C VAL A 361 -2.83 -2.50 -27.64
N ASP A 362 -2.62 -1.33 -27.07
CA ASP A 362 -1.34 -0.62 -27.09
C ASP A 362 -1.26 0.36 -25.92
N TYR A 363 -0.52 -0.02 -24.88
CA TYR A 363 -0.30 0.84 -23.73
C TYR A 363 0.53 2.08 -24.07
N LYS A 364 1.55 1.94 -24.92
CA LYS A 364 2.51 3.02 -25.21
C LYS A 364 1.83 4.16 -25.95
N SER A 365 1.04 3.84 -26.96
CA SER A 365 0.26 4.84 -27.70
C SER A 365 -0.77 5.50 -26.79
N PHE A 366 -1.53 4.71 -26.01
CA PHE A 366 -2.52 5.23 -25.07
C PHE A 366 -1.93 6.26 -24.11
N LEU A 367 -0.80 5.93 -23.48
CA LEU A 367 -0.15 6.79 -22.48
C LEU A 367 0.51 8.03 -23.08
N SER A 368 0.96 7.97 -24.34
CA SER A 368 1.50 9.14 -25.03
C SER A 368 0.43 10.20 -25.28
N GLU A 369 -0.80 9.78 -25.57
CA GLU A 369 -1.98 10.66 -25.72
C GLU A 369 -2.58 11.07 -24.37
N HIS A 370 -2.50 10.20 -23.35
CA HIS A 370 -3.11 10.39 -22.04
C HIS A 370 -2.07 10.49 -20.93
N ARG A 371 -1.27 11.58 -20.90
CA ARG A 371 -0.23 11.81 -19.88
C ARG A 371 -0.71 11.74 -18.42
N ARG A 372 -2.01 11.92 -18.15
CA ARG A 372 -2.60 11.75 -16.80
C ARG A 372 -3.07 10.33 -16.49
N GLY A 373 -2.94 9.39 -17.43
CA GLY A 373 -3.39 7.99 -17.32
C GLY A 373 -2.28 6.98 -16.97
N ALA A 374 -1.01 7.40 -16.95
CA ALA A 374 0.12 6.49 -16.66
C ALA A 374 -0.03 5.82 -15.29
N ALA A 375 0.29 4.53 -15.23
CA ALA A 375 0.41 3.84 -13.95
C ALA A 375 1.55 4.49 -13.16
N SER A 376 1.28 4.93 -11.92
CA SER A 376 2.37 5.21 -11.00
C SER A 376 2.93 3.87 -10.58
N LEU A 377 4.15 3.56 -11.03
CA LEU A 377 4.83 2.34 -10.64
C LEU A 377 5.44 2.50 -9.26
N VAL A 378 5.29 1.46 -8.46
CA VAL A 378 5.81 1.42 -7.10
C VAL A 378 7.27 1.00 -7.15
N ASP A 379 8.13 1.79 -6.52
CA ASP A 379 9.51 1.42 -6.26
C ASP A 379 9.58 0.59 -4.97
N PHE A 380 9.33 -0.72 -5.11
CA PHE A 380 9.24 -1.65 -3.97
C PHE A 380 10.59 -2.20 -3.52
N ARG A 381 11.67 -1.99 -4.30
CA ARG A 381 13.03 -2.41 -3.92
C ARG A 381 13.72 -1.39 -3.02
N ARG A 382 13.32 -0.11 -3.08
CA ARG A 382 13.86 0.90 -2.16
C ARG A 382 13.42 0.61 -0.73
N LYS A 383 14.37 0.19 0.11
CA LYS A 383 14.24 0.24 1.56
C LYS A 383 13.80 1.67 1.95
N PRO A 384 12.79 1.84 2.83
CA PRO A 384 12.29 3.15 3.19
C PRO A 384 13.47 4.03 3.62
N LYS A 385 13.58 5.22 3.01
CA LYS A 385 14.66 6.17 3.35
C LYS A 385 14.61 6.38 4.86
N GLN A 386 15.72 6.11 5.55
CA GLN A 386 15.93 6.56 6.91
C GLN A 386 15.75 8.08 6.91
N THR A 387 14.55 8.54 7.25
CA THR A 387 14.38 9.91 7.68
C THR A 387 15.13 9.98 8.99
N LYS A 388 16.38 10.45 8.94
CA LYS A 388 17.06 10.97 10.12
C LYS A 388 16.11 12.02 10.68
N SER A 389 15.33 11.65 11.68
CA SER A 389 14.55 12.59 12.46
C SER A 389 15.57 13.47 13.16
N LYS A 390 16.03 14.53 12.49
CA LYS A 390 16.45 15.72 13.21
C LYS A 390 15.18 16.17 13.91
N ALA A 391 15.05 15.81 15.18
CA ALA A 391 14.10 16.42 16.09
C ALA A 391 14.40 17.92 16.11
N ARG A 392 13.82 18.65 15.15
CA ARG A 392 13.57 20.07 15.28
C ARG A 392 12.18 20.15 15.87
N ALA A 393 12.14 20.37 17.17
CA ALA A 393 10.97 20.88 17.85
C ALA A 393 10.55 22.18 17.14
N ARG A 394 9.48 22.11 16.35
CA ARG A 394 8.56 23.19 16.00
C ARG A 394 7.38 22.57 15.25
N GLY A 395 6.26 22.48 15.95
CA GLY A 395 5.01 21.99 15.39
C GLY A 395 4.49 22.94 14.31
N VAL A 396 4.10 22.37 13.18
CA VAL A 396 3.11 22.93 12.27
C VAL A 396 2.31 21.75 11.72
N LEU A 397 1.00 21.81 11.89
CA LEU A 397 0.01 20.86 11.38
C LEU A 397 0.04 20.81 9.85
N ALA A 398 0.20 19.62 9.28
CA ALA A 398 -0.22 19.36 7.90
C ALA A 398 -1.70 18.97 7.93
N ASN A 399 -2.57 19.93 7.60
CA ASN A 399 -3.98 19.66 7.36
C ASN A 399 -4.14 18.82 6.08
N ALA A 400 -4.68 17.61 6.25
CA ALA A 400 -5.27 16.82 5.18
C ALA A 400 -6.68 17.35 4.88
N GLU A 401 -6.77 18.46 4.14
CA GLU A 401 -8.00 18.91 3.47
C GLU A 401 -7.61 19.63 2.18
N HIS A 402 -7.33 18.90 1.11
CA HIS A 402 -7.29 19.51 -0.22
C HIS A 402 -7.53 18.52 -1.35
N GLU A 403 -8.65 17.80 -1.34
CA GLU A 403 -9.16 17.18 -2.57
C GLU A 403 -10.67 16.94 -2.56
N ALA A 404 -11.45 18.01 -2.38
CA ALA A 404 -12.86 18.01 -2.70
C ALA A 404 -13.33 19.45 -2.95
N ARG A 405 -13.16 19.97 -4.18
CA ARG A 405 -13.94 21.09 -4.76
C ARG A 405 -13.43 21.44 -6.17
N PHE A 406 -13.81 20.63 -7.16
CA PHE A 406 -14.03 21.13 -8.51
C PHE A 406 -15.33 20.53 -9.05
N ARG A 407 -16.46 21.11 -8.61
CA ARG A 407 -17.71 21.07 -9.37
C ARG A 407 -18.01 22.50 -9.84
N SER A 408 -18.26 22.56 -11.14
CA SER A 408 -18.62 23.70 -11.96
C SER A 408 -19.69 24.61 -11.37
N HIS A 409 -19.43 25.92 -11.39
CA HIS A 409 -20.49 26.92 -11.55
C HIS A 409 -20.08 27.95 -12.60
N HIS A 410 -20.61 27.74 -13.81
CA HIS A 410 -20.88 28.82 -14.74
C HIS A 410 -21.75 29.89 -14.07
N ARG A 411 -21.32 31.15 -14.09
CA ARG A 411 -22.26 32.27 -14.24
C ARG A 411 -21.62 33.41 -15.04
N ARG A 412 -22.26 33.65 -16.18
CA ARG A 412 -22.12 34.78 -17.09
C ARG A 412 -22.20 36.12 -16.35
N ARG A 413 -21.40 37.12 -16.75
CA ARG A 413 -21.86 38.49 -16.97
C ARG A 413 -21.13 39.16 -18.15
N HIS A 414 -21.94 39.84 -18.95
CA HIS A 414 -21.71 40.54 -20.22
C HIS A 414 -20.88 41.84 -20.03
N HIS A 415 -19.88 42.09 -20.91
CA HIS A 415 -19.81 43.13 -22.00
C HIS A 415 -19.37 44.54 -21.56
N PRO A 416 -18.81 45.41 -22.45
CA PRO A 416 -18.40 45.25 -23.86
C PRO A 416 -16.96 45.76 -24.19
N ARG A 417 -16.53 45.53 -25.45
CA ARG A 417 -15.36 46.13 -26.14
C ARG A 417 -15.64 47.58 -26.60
N PRO A 418 -14.60 48.35 -26.99
CA PRO A 418 -14.29 48.56 -28.42
C PRO A 418 -12.77 48.39 -28.73
N ASP A 419 -12.36 47.73 -29.81
CA ASP A 419 -12.00 48.25 -31.16
C ASP A 419 -10.80 49.22 -31.13
N SER A 420 -9.59 48.75 -31.50
CA SER A 420 -8.92 48.89 -32.82
C SER A 420 -7.99 50.10 -32.87
N ASP A 421 -6.67 49.89 -32.95
CA ASP A 421 -5.81 50.38 -34.05
C ASP A 421 -4.31 50.22 -33.77
N SER A 422 -3.58 50.31 -34.87
CA SER A 422 -2.21 49.95 -35.19
C SER A 422 -1.10 50.92 -34.75
N SER A 423 0.11 50.33 -34.64
CA SER A 423 1.44 50.82 -35.07
C SER A 423 2.16 52.01 -34.39
N GLU A 424 3.50 51.90 -34.42
CA GLU A 424 4.58 52.90 -34.19
C GLU A 424 4.99 53.13 -32.72
N SER A 425 6.14 52.65 -32.23
CA SER A 425 7.58 52.96 -32.45
C SER A 425 8.15 54.07 -31.54
N ASP A 426 9.32 53.73 -30.97
CA ASP A 426 10.44 54.56 -30.50
C ASP A 426 10.56 55.05 -29.02
N SER A 427 11.62 54.50 -28.43
CA SER A 427 12.74 55.13 -27.69
C SER A 427 12.74 55.35 -26.16
N ASP A 428 13.91 54.96 -25.64
CA ASP A 428 14.71 55.50 -24.53
C ASP A 428 14.60 54.88 -23.12
N SER A 429 15.64 54.06 -22.84
CA SER A 429 16.60 54.12 -21.74
C SER A 429 16.11 54.48 -20.33
N ASP A 430 16.31 53.57 -19.37
CA ASP A 430 17.37 53.81 -18.39
C ASP A 430 17.79 52.53 -17.64
N SER A 431 19.11 52.38 -17.60
CA SER A 431 19.93 51.34 -16.99
C SER A 431 20.21 51.62 -15.52
N ILE A 432 20.10 50.60 -14.65
CA ILE A 432 20.86 50.52 -13.39
C ILE A 432 21.32 49.06 -13.20
N GLU A 433 22.63 48.86 -13.34
CA GLU A 433 23.39 47.69 -12.87
C GLU A 433 23.96 47.95 -11.46
N PHE A 434 24.66 46.92 -10.92
CA PHE A 434 25.47 46.84 -9.68
C PHE A 434 24.71 46.33 -8.44
N ASP A 435 25.14 45.32 -7.67
CA ASP A 435 26.33 44.46 -7.71
C ASP A 435 26.13 43.33 -6.68
N SER A 436 26.75 42.16 -6.86
CA SER A 436 26.81 41.14 -5.81
C SER A 436 28.19 40.52 -5.71
N GLU A 437 28.95 40.91 -4.70
CA GLU A 437 30.15 40.21 -4.23
C GLU A 437 30.10 39.99 -2.70
N ASP A 438 30.65 38.82 -2.34
CA ASP A 438 31.24 38.37 -1.08
C ASP A 438 30.36 37.93 0.11
N ASN A 439 30.45 36.63 0.43
CA ASN A 439 31.38 36.19 1.49
C ASN A 439 31.59 34.66 1.58
N ALA A 440 32.86 34.29 1.35
CA ALA A 440 33.75 33.43 2.15
C ALA A 440 33.45 31.94 2.43
N ASP A 441 34.32 31.12 1.80
CA ASP A 441 34.73 29.75 2.14
C ASP A 441 35.29 29.58 3.56
N MET A 442 35.02 28.42 4.17
CA MET A 442 35.83 27.81 5.23
C MET A 442 35.81 26.27 5.09
N MET A 443 36.99 25.70 4.83
CA MET A 443 37.32 24.27 4.75
C MET A 443 38.12 23.89 6.02
N GLU A 444 37.81 22.84 6.78
CA GLU A 444 38.42 21.48 6.80
C GLU A 444 38.18 20.85 8.22
N PRO A 445 38.48 19.55 8.53
CA PRO A 445 39.03 18.46 7.71
C PRO A 445 38.20 17.14 7.77
N ARG A 446 38.42 16.25 6.79
CA ARG A 446 37.90 14.87 6.77
C ARG A 446 38.90 13.91 7.45
N ALA A 447 38.45 13.22 8.49
CA ALA A 447 39.15 12.05 9.04
C ALA A 447 38.75 10.80 8.24
N ALA A 448 39.76 10.07 7.76
CA ALA A 448 39.61 8.78 7.10
C ALA A 448 39.14 7.72 8.11
N GLY A 449 37.96 7.16 7.86
CA GLY A 449 37.46 5.95 8.50
C GLY A 449 37.09 4.97 7.41
N GLU A 450 37.84 3.87 7.34
CA GLU A 450 37.68 2.78 6.38
C GLU A 450 36.23 2.27 6.38
N THR A 451 35.56 2.38 5.24
CA THR A 451 34.28 1.72 5.00
C THR A 451 34.62 0.39 4.34
N GLN A 452 34.36 -0.72 5.02
CA GLN A 452 34.40 -2.04 4.40
C GLN A 452 33.31 -2.07 3.32
N GLU A 453 33.73 -2.07 2.06
CA GLU A 453 32.90 -2.36 0.90
C GLU A 453 32.60 -3.88 0.89
N GLU A 454 31.33 -4.23 1.04
CA GLU A 454 30.81 -5.57 0.73
C GLU A 454 30.86 -5.79 -0.80
N PRO A 455 31.12 -7.01 -1.29
CA PRO A 455 31.33 -7.27 -2.71
C PRO A 455 30.03 -7.17 -3.53
N ASP A 456 30.03 -6.26 -4.50
CA ASP A 456 28.89 -5.77 -5.29
C ASP A 456 28.59 -6.61 -6.55
N ASP A 457 28.76 -7.95 -6.52
CA ASP A 457 28.80 -8.78 -7.74
C ASP A 457 27.66 -9.81 -7.86
N VAL A 458 26.44 -9.45 -7.43
CA VAL A 458 25.21 -10.19 -7.82
C VAL A 458 24.46 -9.36 -8.87
N PRO A 459 24.27 -9.87 -10.11
CA PRO A 459 23.51 -9.16 -11.14
C PRO A 459 22.08 -8.86 -10.65
N GLN A 460 21.73 -7.58 -10.50
CA GLN A 460 20.37 -7.21 -10.11
C GLN A 460 19.39 -7.47 -11.26
N PRO A 461 18.19 -8.03 -10.99
CA PRO A 461 17.22 -8.33 -12.03
C PRO A 461 16.76 -7.06 -12.76
N ASN A 462 16.74 -7.12 -14.10
CA ASN A 462 16.29 -6.03 -14.96
C ASN A 462 14.76 -5.86 -14.89
N LEU A 463 14.29 -4.85 -14.14
CA LEU A 463 12.87 -4.53 -13.97
C LEU A 463 12.15 -4.15 -15.26
N ASN A 464 12.87 -3.81 -16.32
CA ASN A 464 12.27 -3.40 -17.59
C ASN A 464 11.68 -4.60 -18.38
N THR A 465 11.78 -5.82 -17.84
CA THR A 465 11.26 -7.05 -18.44
C THR A 465 10.35 -7.75 -17.45
N LEU A 466 9.32 -8.44 -17.96
CA LEU A 466 8.44 -9.25 -17.11
C LEU A 466 9.19 -10.35 -16.34
N ALA A 467 10.26 -10.92 -16.91
CA ALA A 467 11.09 -11.93 -16.24
C ALA A 467 11.84 -11.37 -15.03
N GLY A 468 12.55 -10.25 -15.19
CA GLY A 468 13.24 -9.60 -14.08
C GLY A 468 12.29 -8.97 -13.05
N LEU A 469 11.08 -8.57 -13.48
CA LEU A 469 10.02 -8.17 -12.55
C LEU A 469 9.53 -9.36 -11.72
N SER A 470 9.31 -10.53 -12.34
CA SER A 470 8.91 -11.76 -11.65
C SER A 470 9.93 -12.17 -10.59
N GLU A 471 11.22 -12.20 -10.94
CA GLU A 471 12.30 -12.55 -10.00
C GLU A 471 12.33 -11.63 -8.78
N ALA A 472 12.20 -10.33 -8.98
CA ALA A 472 12.20 -9.38 -7.87
C ALA A 472 10.95 -9.44 -7.01
N ILE A 473 9.80 -9.78 -7.59
CA ILE A 473 8.56 -9.99 -6.85
C ILE A 473 8.66 -11.27 -6.00
N GLU A 474 9.29 -12.32 -6.53
CA GLU A 474 9.55 -13.55 -5.78
C GLU A 474 10.48 -13.28 -4.59
N GLU A 475 11.56 -12.51 -4.79
CA GLU A 475 12.48 -12.12 -3.71
C GLU A 475 11.81 -11.21 -2.65
N THR A 476 10.99 -10.23 -3.07
CA THR A 476 10.46 -9.21 -2.15
C THR A 476 9.17 -9.66 -1.45
N PHE A 477 8.32 -10.42 -2.14
CA PHE A 477 6.96 -10.73 -1.70
C PHE A 477 6.69 -12.24 -1.59
N HIS A 478 7.68 -13.09 -1.87
CA HIS A 478 7.55 -14.56 -1.83
C HIS A 478 6.43 -15.10 -2.74
N ILE A 479 6.11 -14.38 -3.81
CA ILE A 479 5.15 -14.80 -4.84
C ILE A 479 5.91 -15.55 -5.93
N SER A 480 5.60 -16.83 -6.09
CA SER A 480 6.26 -17.69 -7.09
C SER A 480 6.16 -17.13 -8.51
N GLY A 481 7.14 -17.43 -9.37
CA GLY A 481 7.05 -17.06 -10.80
C GLY A 481 5.81 -17.61 -11.52
N THR A 482 5.21 -18.72 -11.05
CA THR A 482 3.91 -19.16 -11.56
C THR A 482 2.80 -18.21 -11.16
N ASP A 483 2.75 -17.80 -9.90
CA ASP A 483 1.72 -16.92 -9.34
C ASP A 483 1.87 -15.47 -9.80
N PHE A 484 3.06 -15.04 -10.21
CA PHE A 484 3.31 -13.75 -10.85
C PHE A 484 2.34 -13.49 -12.03
N ASN A 485 2.04 -14.53 -12.82
CA ASN A 485 1.12 -14.42 -13.96
C ASN A 485 -0.32 -14.09 -13.54
N LEU A 486 -0.70 -14.32 -12.29
CA LEU A 486 -2.04 -14.01 -11.78
C LEU A 486 -2.26 -12.51 -11.63
N LEU A 487 -1.18 -11.72 -11.56
CA LEU A 487 -1.19 -10.28 -11.32
C LEU A 487 -1.44 -9.44 -12.59
N PHE A 488 -1.68 -10.08 -13.74
CA PHE A 488 -2.03 -9.37 -14.98
C PHE A 488 -3.41 -8.71 -14.87
N PRO A 489 -3.55 -7.46 -15.33
CA PRO A 489 -4.76 -6.68 -15.12
C PRO A 489 -5.95 -7.22 -15.92
N ALA A 490 -7.14 -7.17 -15.33
CA ALA A 490 -8.37 -7.56 -16.01
C ALA A 490 -8.79 -6.56 -17.10
N LEU A 491 -8.30 -5.32 -17.04
CA LEU A 491 -8.56 -4.28 -18.05
C LEU A 491 -7.26 -3.83 -18.73
N VAL A 492 -7.34 -3.62 -20.04
CA VAL A 492 -6.26 -3.04 -20.85
C VAL A 492 -6.81 -1.92 -21.73
N PRO A 493 -6.01 -0.88 -22.03
CA PRO A 493 -6.41 0.16 -22.97
C PRO A 493 -6.36 -0.39 -24.41
N ALA A 494 -7.41 -0.12 -25.17
CA ALA A 494 -7.51 -0.49 -26.56
C ALA A 494 -8.17 0.61 -27.39
N PHE A 495 -7.61 0.87 -28.57
CA PHE A 495 -8.17 1.83 -29.52
C PHE A 495 -9.15 1.12 -30.45
N GLY A 496 -10.43 1.52 -30.42
CA GLY A 496 -11.45 1.01 -31.32
C GLY A 496 -11.29 1.62 -32.71
N LEU A 497 -11.07 0.80 -33.75
CA LEU A 497 -10.80 1.31 -35.10
C LEU A 497 -12.03 1.93 -35.77
N LYS A 498 -13.23 1.41 -35.49
CA LYS A 498 -14.49 1.95 -36.00
C LYS A 498 -14.93 3.16 -35.18
N LYS A 499 -14.88 3.05 -33.84
CA LYS A 499 -15.28 4.15 -32.94
C LYS A 499 -14.26 5.30 -32.92
N LYS A 500 -13.00 5.03 -33.24
CA LYS A 500 -11.86 5.97 -33.21
C LYS A 500 -11.64 6.60 -31.83
N GLU A 501 -11.77 5.80 -30.79
CA GLU A 501 -11.61 6.24 -29.41
C GLU A 501 -10.85 5.18 -28.59
N TRP A 502 -10.20 5.63 -27.52
CA TRP A 502 -9.58 4.75 -26.54
C TRP A 502 -10.60 4.34 -25.49
N LEU A 503 -10.67 3.03 -25.23
CA LEU A 503 -11.50 2.44 -24.19
C LEU A 503 -10.65 1.45 -23.40
N TRP A 504 -11.01 1.26 -22.15
CA TRP A 504 -10.58 0.14 -21.34
C TRP A 504 -11.49 -1.04 -21.63
N VAL A 505 -10.90 -2.19 -21.92
CA VAL A 505 -11.63 -3.40 -22.34
C VAL A 505 -11.19 -4.60 -21.51
N LEU A 506 -12.07 -5.60 -21.38
CA LEU A 506 -11.76 -6.82 -20.64
C LEU A 506 -10.69 -7.64 -21.37
N SER A 507 -9.56 -7.86 -20.72
CA SER A 507 -8.44 -8.65 -21.25
C SER A 507 -8.87 -10.06 -21.67
N ASP A 508 -9.81 -10.65 -20.94
CA ASP A 508 -10.29 -12.03 -21.17
C ASP A 508 -11.13 -12.16 -22.45
N GLU A 509 -11.76 -11.07 -22.87
CA GLU A 509 -12.70 -11.01 -24.00
C GLU A 509 -12.01 -10.65 -25.31
N LEU A 510 -10.70 -10.40 -25.29
CA LEU A 510 -9.89 -10.15 -26.48
C LEU A 510 -9.73 -11.42 -27.31
N GLN A 511 -10.05 -11.34 -28.59
CA GLN A 511 -9.92 -12.45 -29.52
C GLN A 511 -8.99 -12.12 -30.67
N GLY A 512 -8.27 -13.12 -31.17
CA GLY A 512 -7.45 -12.94 -32.37
C GLY A 512 -8.32 -12.53 -33.56
N VAL A 513 -7.84 -11.59 -34.37
CA VAL A 513 -8.60 -11.13 -35.55
C VAL A 513 -8.79 -12.29 -36.53
N ALA A 514 -10.06 -12.61 -36.82
CA ALA A 514 -10.43 -13.48 -37.92
C ALA A 514 -10.25 -12.71 -39.24
N TRP A 515 -9.12 -12.94 -39.90
CA TRP A 515 -8.83 -12.32 -41.19
C TRP A 515 -9.64 -12.99 -42.29
N ASN A 516 -10.39 -12.20 -43.06
CA ASN A 516 -11.09 -12.72 -44.23
C ASN A 516 -10.08 -12.95 -45.36
N MET A 517 -9.64 -14.20 -45.48
CA MET A 517 -8.65 -14.60 -46.49
C MET A 517 -9.15 -14.44 -47.93
N VAL A 518 -10.47 -14.44 -48.13
CA VAL A 518 -11.12 -14.34 -49.46
C VAL A 518 -11.30 -12.88 -49.89
N ALA A 519 -11.24 -11.92 -48.98
CA ALA A 519 -11.48 -10.50 -49.29
C ALA A 519 -10.48 -9.93 -50.31
N PHE A 520 -9.22 -10.40 -50.30
CA PHE A 520 -8.21 -10.00 -51.29
C PHE A 520 -8.48 -10.62 -52.68
N GLU A 521 -9.13 -11.78 -52.72
CA GLU A 521 -9.48 -12.46 -53.98
C GLU A 521 -10.60 -11.70 -54.70
N PHE A 522 -11.58 -11.20 -53.94
CA PHE A 522 -12.69 -10.37 -54.47
C PHE A 522 -12.32 -8.94 -54.83
N LEU A 523 -11.12 -8.48 -54.46
CA LEU A 523 -10.64 -7.16 -54.87
C LEU A 523 -10.60 -7.08 -56.40
N GLN A 524 -11.25 -6.10 -57.01
CA GLN A 524 -11.22 -5.94 -58.47
C GLN A 524 -9.96 -5.16 -58.88
N LEU A 525 -8.82 -5.86 -58.83
CA LEU A 525 -7.54 -5.42 -59.38
C LEU A 525 -7.05 -6.43 -60.42
N GLU A 526 -6.28 -5.95 -61.39
CA GLU A 526 -5.58 -6.79 -62.35
C GLU A 526 -4.69 -7.81 -61.63
N ALA A 527 -4.61 -9.03 -62.18
CA ALA A 527 -3.87 -10.13 -61.55
C ALA A 527 -2.39 -9.79 -61.32
N ALA A 528 -1.77 -9.04 -62.23
CA ALA A 528 -0.40 -8.55 -62.10
C ALA A 528 -0.23 -7.62 -60.89
N THR A 529 -1.16 -6.67 -60.69
CA THR A 529 -1.15 -5.74 -59.56
C THR A 529 -1.38 -6.46 -58.23
N LYS A 530 -2.29 -7.45 -58.20
CA LYS A 530 -2.48 -8.31 -57.01
C LYS A 530 -1.21 -9.08 -56.65
N HIS A 531 -0.55 -9.66 -57.65
CA HIS A 531 0.69 -10.40 -57.46
C HIS A 531 1.82 -9.48 -56.98
N LEU A 532 1.92 -8.27 -57.54
CA LEU A 532 2.89 -7.26 -57.11
C LEU A 532 2.67 -6.86 -55.64
N VAL A 533 1.43 -6.57 -55.23
CA VAL A 533 1.11 -6.26 -53.83
C VAL A 533 1.47 -7.43 -52.92
N GLN A 534 1.14 -8.67 -53.29
CA GLN A 534 1.51 -9.85 -52.50
C GLN A 534 3.04 -10.04 -52.41
N ALA A 535 3.76 -9.83 -53.51
CA ALA A 535 5.22 -9.94 -53.55
C ALA A 535 5.89 -8.85 -52.69
N LEU A 536 5.41 -7.61 -52.77
CA LEU A 536 5.89 -6.50 -51.96
C LEU A 536 5.62 -6.74 -50.47
N VAL A 537 4.44 -7.19 -50.09
CA VAL A 537 4.15 -7.50 -48.68
C VAL A 537 4.99 -8.68 -48.18
N LYS A 538 5.14 -9.75 -48.96
CA LYS A 538 5.97 -10.91 -48.59
C LYS A 538 7.45 -10.53 -48.46
N GLY A 539 7.96 -9.74 -49.41
CA GLY A 539 9.35 -9.24 -49.39
C GLY A 539 9.62 -8.30 -48.21
N HIS A 540 8.70 -7.37 -47.93
CA HIS A 540 8.79 -6.46 -46.79
C HIS A 540 8.79 -7.20 -45.45
N LYS A 541 8.02 -8.29 -45.35
CA LYS A 541 7.95 -9.10 -44.14
C LYS A 541 9.18 -9.99 -43.91
N ALA A 542 9.85 -10.40 -44.98
CA ALA A 542 11.08 -11.19 -44.92
C ALA A 542 12.33 -10.34 -44.61
N ASN A 543 12.31 -9.05 -44.96
CA ASN A 543 13.45 -8.13 -44.84
C ASN A 543 13.30 -7.09 -43.71
N SER A 544 12.29 -7.21 -42.84
CA SER A 544 12.00 -6.20 -41.80
C SER A 544 13.07 -6.06 -40.71
N THR A 545 14.12 -6.89 -40.74
CA THR A 545 15.30 -6.79 -39.86
C THR A 545 16.49 -6.10 -40.53
N ALA A 546 16.44 -5.77 -41.83
CA ALA A 546 17.61 -5.38 -42.62
C ALA A 546 17.55 -3.97 -43.27
N PHE A 547 16.44 -3.23 -43.13
CA PHE A 547 16.32 -1.86 -43.65
C PHE A 547 16.02 -0.88 -42.52
N ASP A 548 17.08 -0.35 -41.90
CA ASP A 548 17.04 0.89 -41.14
C ASP A 548 17.80 1.93 -41.98
N ASP A 549 17.11 2.95 -42.49
CA ASP A 549 17.73 4.06 -43.22
C ASP A 549 18.63 4.87 -42.25
N VAL A 550 19.36 5.87 -42.76
CA VAL A 550 20.29 6.74 -41.98
C VAL A 550 19.62 7.43 -40.77
N VAL A 551 18.29 7.38 -40.66
CA VAL A 551 17.49 7.84 -39.51
C VAL A 551 16.68 6.67 -38.95
N SER A 552 16.95 6.30 -37.69
CA SER A 552 16.26 5.21 -37.00
C SER A 552 14.73 5.36 -37.06
N GLY A 553 14.06 4.34 -37.59
CA GLY A 553 12.60 4.29 -37.72
C GLY A 553 12.03 4.86 -39.03
N LYS A 554 12.86 5.38 -39.94
CA LYS A 554 12.44 5.78 -41.30
C LYS A 554 12.71 4.64 -42.29
N GLY A 555 11.71 4.28 -43.11
CA GLY A 555 11.83 3.21 -44.12
C GLY A 555 11.19 1.86 -43.78
N GLN A 556 10.68 1.67 -42.55
CA GLN A 556 10.07 0.41 -42.11
C GLN A 556 8.58 0.25 -42.50
N GLY A 557 7.96 1.32 -43.01
CA GLY A 557 6.54 1.34 -43.38
C GLY A 557 6.30 1.05 -44.86
N LEU A 558 5.47 0.05 -45.17
CA LEU A 558 4.97 -0.21 -46.52
C LEU A 558 3.58 0.40 -46.67
N VAL A 559 3.47 1.49 -47.42
CA VAL A 559 2.20 2.21 -47.65
C VAL A 559 1.69 1.91 -49.06
N PHE A 560 0.48 1.38 -49.17
CA PHE A 560 -0.22 1.22 -50.45
C PHE A 560 -1.37 2.21 -50.55
N LEU A 561 -1.40 3.00 -51.62
CA LEU A 561 -2.56 3.80 -51.98
C LEU A 561 -3.38 3.04 -53.03
N LEU A 562 -4.49 2.44 -52.60
CA LEU A 562 -5.46 1.82 -53.51
C LEU A 562 -6.46 2.89 -53.96
N HIS A 563 -6.29 3.43 -55.17
CA HIS A 563 -7.24 4.39 -55.78
C HIS A 563 -8.11 3.73 -56.85
N GLY A 564 -9.36 4.19 -57.02
CA GLY A 564 -10.27 3.68 -58.05
C GLY A 564 -11.74 3.96 -57.75
N LYS A 565 -12.64 3.72 -58.72
CA LYS A 565 -14.10 3.98 -58.61
C LYS A 565 -14.74 3.32 -57.36
N PRO A 566 -15.76 3.91 -56.72
CA PRO A 566 -16.46 3.31 -55.57
C PRO A 566 -16.96 1.88 -55.87
N GLY A 567 -17.01 1.00 -54.86
CA GLY A 567 -17.54 -0.37 -55.01
C GLY A 567 -16.53 -1.47 -55.42
N LEU A 568 -15.28 -1.14 -55.75
CA LEU A 568 -14.27 -2.11 -56.22
C LEU A 568 -13.57 -2.94 -55.11
N GLY A 569 -14.14 -3.06 -53.91
CA GLY A 569 -13.56 -3.88 -52.83
C GLY A 569 -12.30 -3.32 -52.15
N LYS A 570 -11.96 -2.05 -52.36
CA LYS A 570 -10.78 -1.38 -51.74
C LYS A 570 -10.78 -1.48 -50.21
N THR A 571 -11.89 -1.14 -49.56
CA THR A 571 -12.02 -1.18 -48.10
C THR A 571 -12.02 -2.60 -47.52
N LEU A 572 -12.51 -3.58 -48.29
CA LEU A 572 -12.51 -5.01 -47.91
C LEU A 572 -11.09 -5.60 -47.88
N THR A 573 -10.14 -5.00 -48.61
CA THR A 573 -8.81 -5.59 -48.87
C THR A 573 -7.79 -5.32 -47.76
N ALA A 574 -7.98 -4.27 -46.95
CA ALA A 574 -7.00 -3.81 -45.95
C ALA A 574 -6.82 -4.74 -44.72
N GLY A 575 -7.27 -6.00 -44.78
CA GLY A 575 -7.27 -6.92 -43.65
C GLY A 575 -6.66 -8.30 -43.93
N ARG A 576 -5.40 -8.37 -44.40
CA ARG A 576 -4.69 -9.66 -44.55
C ARG A 576 -3.42 -9.70 -43.70
N ARG A 577 -3.27 -10.75 -42.87
CA ARG A 577 -1.99 -11.13 -42.23
C ARG A 577 -1.34 -12.23 -43.09
N PHE A 578 -0.11 -12.01 -43.57
CA PHE A 578 0.66 -13.04 -44.29
C PHE A 578 1.45 -13.88 -43.28
N SER A 579 1.01 -15.08 -42.90
CA SER A 579 1.84 -16.04 -42.15
C SER A 579 2.77 -16.78 -43.11
N SER A 580 4.02 -17.01 -42.71
CA SER A 580 4.94 -17.92 -43.41
C SER A 580 4.89 -19.28 -42.72
N ASP A 581 4.05 -20.18 -43.22
CA ASP A 581 4.23 -21.60 -42.93
C ASP A 581 5.32 -22.12 -43.88
N ARG A 582 6.45 -22.55 -43.31
CA ARG A 582 7.45 -23.35 -44.04
C ARG A 582 7.00 -24.81 -43.96
N GLY A 583 6.77 -25.41 -45.12
CA GLY A 583 6.75 -26.87 -45.29
C GLY A 583 8.16 -27.44 -45.38
#